data_AF-W1DG65-F1
#
_entry.id   AF-W1DG65-F1
#
_cell.length_a   1.000
_cell.length_b   1.000
_cell.length_c   1.000
_cell.angle_alpha   90.00
_cell.angle_beta   90.00
_cell.angle_gamma   90.00
#
_symmetry.space_group_name_H-M   'P 1'
#
loop_
_entity.id
_entity.type
_entity.pdbx_description
1 polymer ?
#
loop_
_entity_poly.entity_id
_entity_poly.type
_entity_poly.pdbx_seq_one_letter_code
_entity_poly.pdbx_strand_id
1 'polypeptide(L)'
;MLTLSLMGSATVAIGLLPTYEMVGLWAPALLITLRIIQGMGIGGEWGGALLAYEYAPEKRKGFFGSIPQAGVTIGMLMATFIVSLMTLFDEAQFLAWGWRIPFLLSSVLVFLGLWIRKDIDERPPLSR
;
A
#
# COMPACT_ATOMS: atom_id res chain seq x y z
N MET A 1 -1.57 -3.29 13.03
CA MET A 1 -1.01 -1.97 12.61
C MET A 1 0.35 -2.06 11.91
N LEU A 2 1.24 -2.95 12.35
CA LEU A 2 2.62 -3.07 11.84
C LEU A 2 2.71 -3.24 10.31
N THR A 3 1.88 -4.10 9.74
CA THR A 3 1.84 -4.44 8.31
C THR A 3 1.52 -3.26 7.41
N LEU A 4 0.49 -2.47 7.74
CA LEU A 4 0.09 -1.29 6.99
C LEU A 4 1.11 -0.15 7.10
N SER A 5 1.68 0.08 8.29
CA SER A 5 2.76 1.03 8.48
C SER A 5 4.01 0.64 7.67
N LEU A 6 4.37 -0.64 7.67
CA LEU A 6 5.54 -1.17 7.00
C LEU A 6 5.41 -1.11 5.46
N MET A 7 4.27 -1.54 4.93
CA MET A 7 3.97 -1.41 3.49
C MET A 7 3.88 0.07 3.05
N GLY A 8 3.18 0.89 3.84
CA GLY A 8 2.95 2.29 3.52
C GLY A 8 4.22 3.13 3.52
N SER A 9 5.04 2.99 4.58
CA SER A 9 6.34 3.66 4.67
C SER A 9 7.30 3.24 3.56
N ALA A 10 7.34 1.95 3.21
CA ALA A 10 8.14 1.46 2.09
C ALA A 10 7.69 2.08 0.75
N THR A 11 6.38 2.21 0.53
CA THR A 11 5.81 2.82 -0.69
C THR A 11 6.19 4.29 -0.82
N VAL A 12 6.11 5.05 0.27
CA VAL A 12 6.52 6.47 0.29
C VAL A 12 8.03 6.60 0.10
N ALA A 13 8.83 5.73 0.72
CA ALA A 13 10.28 5.72 0.58
C ALA A 13 10.75 5.45 -0.86
N ILE A 14 9.98 4.68 -1.65
CA ILE A 14 10.26 4.48 -3.09
C ILE A 14 10.23 5.81 -3.85
N GLY A 15 9.28 6.71 -3.53
CA GLY A 15 9.20 8.04 -4.14
C GLY A 15 10.41 8.94 -3.82
N LEU A 16 11.10 8.66 -2.72
CA LEU A 16 12.28 9.40 -2.25
C LEU A 16 13.61 8.78 -2.69
N LEU A 17 13.60 7.67 -3.43
CA LEU A 17 14.84 6.98 -3.83
C LEU A 17 15.74 7.89 -4.68
N PRO A 18 17.06 7.91 -4.43
CA PRO A 18 18.00 8.60 -5.31
C PRO A 18 18.00 7.96 -6.71
N THR A 19 18.33 8.74 -7.74
CA THR A 19 18.43 8.23 -9.11
C THR A 19 19.69 7.39 -9.29
N TYR A 20 19.72 6.58 -10.35
CA TYR A 20 20.90 5.78 -10.71
C TYR A 20 22.14 6.65 -10.92
N GLU A 21 21.97 7.85 -11.49
CA GLU A 21 23.09 8.78 -11.68
C GLU A 21 23.73 9.26 -10.37
N MET A 22 22.97 9.30 -9.27
CA MET A 22 23.48 9.76 -7.97
C MET A 22 24.23 8.68 -7.18
N VAL A 23 23.76 7.43 -7.22
CA VAL A 23 24.24 6.37 -6.33
C VAL A 23 24.55 5.04 -7.04
N GLY A 24 24.43 4.99 -8.36
CA GLY A 24 24.72 3.81 -9.18
C GLY A 24 23.88 2.59 -8.78
N LEU A 25 24.54 1.45 -8.61
CA LEU A 25 23.93 0.15 -8.27
C LEU A 25 23.17 0.15 -6.94
N TRP A 26 23.40 1.13 -6.06
CA TRP A 26 22.63 1.24 -4.83
C TRP A 26 21.17 1.61 -5.05
N ALA A 27 20.84 2.33 -6.14
CA ALA A 27 19.46 2.70 -6.46
C ALA A 27 18.56 1.46 -6.66
N PRO A 28 18.89 0.50 -7.56
CA PRO A 28 18.10 -0.71 -7.72
C PRO A 28 18.17 -1.63 -6.49
N ALA A 29 19.31 -1.69 -5.77
CA ALA A 29 19.41 -2.48 -4.54
C ALA A 29 18.41 -2.00 -3.48
N LEU A 30 18.37 -0.69 -3.21
CA LEU A 30 17.42 -0.09 -2.27
C LEU A 30 15.97 -0.29 -2.72
N LEU A 31 15.69 -0.15 -4.02
CA LEU A 31 14.36 -0.42 -4.57
C LEU A 31 13.92 -1.87 -4.30
N ILE A 32 14.80 -2.84 -4.52
CA ILE A 32 14.53 -4.26 -4.26
C ILE A 32 14.27 -4.48 -2.77
N THR A 33 15.11 -3.91 -1.89
CA THR A 33 14.90 -3.99 -0.43
C THR A 33 13.53 -3.43 -0.03
N LEU A 34 13.16 -2.25 -0.54
CA LEU A 34 11.84 -1.66 -0.28
C LEU A 34 10.70 -2.53 -0.82
N ARG A 35 10.88 -3.18 -1.98
CA ARG A 35 9.89 -4.12 -2.53
C ARG A 35 9.72 -5.37 -1.67
N ILE A 36 10.80 -5.91 -1.11
CA ILE A 36 10.73 -7.03 -0.17
C ILE A 36 9.94 -6.62 1.07
N ILE A 37 10.26 -5.46 1.65
CA ILE A 37 9.55 -4.91 2.81
C ILE A 37 8.06 -4.72 2.47
N GLN A 38 7.74 -4.10 1.33
CA GLN A 38 6.36 -3.92 0.87
C GLN A 38 5.62 -5.26 0.75
N GLY A 39 6.27 -6.29 0.19
CA GLY A 39 5.72 -7.64 0.05
C GLY A 39 5.42 -8.32 1.39
N MET A 40 6.28 -8.16 2.40
CA MET A 40 6.03 -8.66 3.75
C MET A 40 4.79 -8.00 4.36
N GLY A 41 4.61 -6.69 4.15
CA GLY A 41 3.42 -5.96 4.61
C GLY A 41 2.13 -6.47 3.95
N ILE A 42 2.16 -6.68 2.62
CA ILE A 42 1.02 -7.23 1.87
C ILE A 42 0.67 -8.64 2.38
N GLY A 43 1.67 -9.52 2.56
CA GLY A 43 1.44 -10.89 3.03
C GLY A 43 0.73 -10.96 4.38
N GLY A 44 1.08 -10.06 5.31
CA GLY A 44 0.41 -9.97 6.62
C GLY A 44 -1.04 -9.48 6.54
N GLU A 45 -1.33 -8.53 5.64
CA GLU A 45 -2.70 -8.02 5.44
C GLU A 45 -3.64 -9.08 4.87
N TRP A 46 -3.19 -9.87 3.90
CA TRP A 46 -4.00 -10.96 3.33
C TRP A 46 -4.23 -12.10 4.32
N GLY A 47 -3.23 -12.43 5.14
CA GLY A 47 -3.38 -13.40 6.22
C GLY A 47 -4.45 -12.98 7.25
N GLY A 48 -4.44 -11.70 7.66
CA GLY A 48 -5.47 -11.16 8.56
C GLY A 48 -6.86 -11.09 7.93
N ALA A 49 -6.95 -10.78 6.63
CA ALA A 49 -8.23 -10.77 5.91
C ALA A 49 -8.84 -12.17 5.80
N LEU A 50 -8.03 -13.21 5.63
CA LEU A 50 -8.50 -14.60 5.63
C LEU A 50 -9.08 -15.01 6.98
N LEU A 51 -8.39 -14.69 8.08
CA LEU A 51 -8.91 -14.94 9.43
C LEU A 51 -10.24 -14.22 9.66
N ALA A 52 -10.34 -12.94 9.28
CA ALA A 52 -11.60 -12.19 9.39
C ALA A 52 -12.76 -12.84 8.60
N TYR A 53 -12.47 -13.45 7.46
CA TYR A 53 -13.45 -14.22 6.69
C TYR A 53 -13.84 -15.54 7.38
N GLU A 54 -12.89 -16.27 7.96
CA GLU A 54 -13.14 -17.52 8.68
C GLU A 54 -14.08 -17.31 9.89
N TYR A 55 -13.88 -16.22 10.63
CA TYR A 55 -14.70 -15.86 11.79
C TYR A 55 -15.99 -15.09 11.45
N ALA A 56 -16.27 -14.79 10.18
CA ALA A 56 -17.46 -14.05 9.79
C ALA A 56 -18.75 -14.92 9.87
N PRO A 57 -19.93 -14.32 10.17
CA PRO A 57 -21.20 -15.05 10.22
C PRO A 57 -21.52 -15.71 8.87
N GLU A 58 -21.93 -16.98 8.85
CA GLU A 58 -22.12 -17.78 7.61
C GLU A 58 -22.93 -17.06 6.52
N LYS A 59 -24.02 -16.38 6.89
CA LYS A 59 -24.89 -15.66 5.95
C LYS A 59 -24.29 -14.37 5.37
N ARG A 60 -23.13 -13.91 5.86
CA ARG A 60 -22.46 -12.66 5.43
C ARG A 60 -20.99 -12.84 5.05
N LYS A 61 -20.46 -14.07 5.08
CA LYS A 61 -19.05 -14.37 4.72
C LYS A 61 -18.66 -13.77 3.36
N GLY A 62 -19.51 -13.93 2.34
CA GLY A 62 -19.26 -13.35 1.01
C GLY A 62 -19.19 -11.82 1.00
N PHE A 63 -19.96 -11.14 1.84
CA PHE A 63 -19.92 -9.67 1.95
C PHE A 63 -18.67 -9.20 2.69
N PHE A 64 -18.31 -9.84 3.81
CA PHE A 64 -17.09 -9.46 4.54
C PHE A 64 -15.81 -9.81 3.77
N GLY A 65 -15.82 -10.89 2.99
CA GLY A 65 -14.71 -11.26 2.11
C GLY A 65 -14.56 -10.35 0.88
N SER A 66 -15.64 -9.70 0.43
CA SER A 66 -15.58 -8.81 -0.74
C SER A 66 -15.08 -7.40 -0.40
N ILE A 67 -15.15 -6.97 0.86
CA ILE A 67 -14.68 -5.64 1.29
C ILE A 67 -13.19 -5.42 0.99
N PRO A 68 -12.26 -6.33 1.36
CA PRO A 68 -10.85 -6.19 0.98
C PRO A 68 -10.64 -6.11 -0.53
N GLN A 69 -11.37 -6.94 -1.29
CA GLN A 69 -11.26 -6.98 -2.76
C GLN A 69 -11.73 -5.68 -3.41
N ALA A 70 -12.86 -5.14 -2.93
CA ALA A 70 -13.35 -3.84 -3.38
C ALA A 70 -12.34 -2.73 -3.07
N GLY A 71 -11.70 -2.76 -1.89
CA GLY A 71 -10.63 -1.85 -1.53
C GLY A 71 -9.45 -1.88 -2.51
N VAL A 72 -9.01 -3.07 -2.91
CA VAL A 72 -7.93 -3.24 -3.92
C VAL A 72 -8.35 -2.63 -5.26
N THR A 73 -9.55 -2.92 -5.75
CA THR A 73 -10.04 -2.38 -7.02
C THR A 73 -10.15 -0.86 -7.00
N ILE A 74 -10.71 -0.28 -5.94
CA ILE A 74 -10.82 1.18 -5.77
C ILE A 74 -9.43 1.82 -5.73
N GLY A 75 -8.49 1.24 -4.96
CA GLY A 75 -7.11 1.72 -4.89
C GLY A 75 -6.41 1.68 -6.26
N MET A 76 -6.64 0.63 -7.04
CA MET A 76 -6.07 0.48 -8.38
C MET A 76 -6.65 1.48 -9.38
N LEU A 77 -7.95 1.78 -9.29
CA LEU A 77 -8.59 2.84 -10.09
C LEU A 77 -8.03 4.22 -9.73
N MET A 78 -7.87 4.52 -8.44
CA MET A 78 -7.25 5.78 -8.00
C MET A 78 -5.80 5.88 -8.47
N ALA A 79 -5.00 4.82 -8.34
CA ALA A 79 -3.63 4.79 -8.82
C ALA A 79 -3.56 5.04 -10.33
N THR A 80 -4.41 4.37 -11.11
CA THR A 80 -4.51 4.55 -12.56
C THR A 80 -4.89 5.99 -12.89
N PHE A 81 -5.91 6.55 -12.23
CA PHE A 81 -6.33 7.93 -12.44
C PHE A 81 -5.20 8.94 -12.19
N ILE A 82 -4.49 8.80 -11.06
CA ILE A 82 -3.37 9.69 -10.74
C ILE A 82 -2.25 9.55 -11.78
N VAL A 83 -1.89 8.33 -12.18
CA VAL A 83 -0.88 8.11 -13.24
C VAL A 83 -1.33 8.69 -14.58
N SER A 84 -2.60 8.56 -14.96
CA SER A 84 -3.15 9.19 -16.16
C SER A 84 -3.10 10.72 -16.10
N LEU A 85 -3.25 11.34 -14.93
CA LEU A 85 -3.00 12.78 -14.79
C LEU A 85 -1.52 13.11 -14.99
N MET A 86 -0.60 12.22 -14.60
CA MET A 86 0.83 12.43 -14.80
C MET A 86 1.25 12.35 -16.28
N THR A 87 0.45 11.73 -17.16
CA THR A 87 0.73 11.74 -18.61
C THR A 87 0.41 13.07 -19.27
N LEU A 88 -0.13 14.06 -18.53
CA LEU A 88 -0.25 15.44 -18.99
C LEU A 88 1.10 16.17 -18.99
N PHE A 89 2.09 15.66 -18.24
CA PHE A 89 3.46 16.15 -18.31
C PHE A 89 4.15 15.64 -19.58
N ASP A 90 5.16 16.38 -20.03
CA ASP A 90 6.05 15.92 -21.09
C ASP A 90 6.82 14.65 -20.65
N GLU A 91 7.12 13.75 -21.59
CA GLU A 91 7.68 12.43 -21.29
C GLU A 91 9.00 12.54 -20.51
N ALA A 92 9.85 13.49 -20.89
CA ALA A 92 11.11 13.77 -20.21
C ALA A 92 10.90 14.19 -18.74
N GLN A 93 9.88 15.00 -18.45
CA GLN A 93 9.57 15.44 -17.09
C GLN A 93 8.99 14.29 -16.25
N PHE A 94 8.12 13.48 -16.85
CA PHE A 94 7.54 12.31 -16.19
C PHE A 94 8.64 11.32 -15.75
N LEU A 95 9.58 10.99 -16.65
CA LEU A 95 10.68 10.07 -16.36
C LEU A 95 11.70 10.65 -15.37
N ALA A 96 11.94 11.97 -15.42
CA ALA A 96 12.87 12.62 -14.50
C ALA A 96 12.36 12.61 -13.05
N TRP A 97 11.10 13.00 -12.82
CA TRP A 97 10.57 13.15 -11.46
C TRP A 97 9.07 12.91 -11.31
N GLY A 98 8.27 13.04 -12.38
CA GLY A 98 6.81 12.92 -12.31
C GLY A 98 6.33 11.57 -11.78
N TRP A 99 7.05 10.47 -12.08
CA TRP A 99 6.74 9.14 -11.56
C TRP A 99 6.82 9.03 -10.02
N ARG A 100 7.47 9.97 -9.33
CA ARG A 100 7.58 9.99 -7.86
C ARG A 100 6.29 10.48 -7.18
N ILE A 101 5.52 11.33 -7.86
CA ILE A 101 4.33 11.99 -7.31
C ILE A 101 3.29 10.97 -6.79
N PRO A 102 2.91 9.90 -7.53
CA PRO A 102 1.94 8.91 -7.05
C PRO A 102 2.40 8.21 -5.77
N PHE A 103 3.69 7.89 -5.64
CA PHE A 103 4.26 7.27 -4.45
C PHE A 103 4.18 8.18 -3.23
N LEU A 104 4.50 9.47 -3.42
CA LEU A 104 4.42 10.46 -2.34
C LEU A 104 2.96 10.75 -1.95
N LEU A 105 2.04 10.84 -2.92
CA LEU A 105 0.60 10.99 -2.67
C LEU A 105 0.02 9.82 -1.87
N SER A 106 0.55 8.60 -2.04
CA SER A 106 0.12 7.45 -1.26
C SER A 106 0.31 7.64 0.25
N SER A 107 1.19 8.55 0.69
CA SER A 107 1.35 8.89 2.11
C SER A 107 0.02 9.31 2.75
N VAL A 108 -0.82 10.06 2.03
CA VAL A 108 -2.14 10.49 2.49
C VAL A 108 -3.03 9.28 2.76
N LEU A 109 -3.04 8.30 1.86
CA LEU A 109 -3.81 7.06 2.02
C LEU A 109 -3.29 6.21 3.18
N VAL A 110 -1.97 6.16 3.36
CA VAL A 110 -1.34 5.46 4.50
C VAL A 110 -1.73 6.12 5.82
N PHE A 111 -1.61 7.45 5.92
CA PHE A 111 -2.02 8.19 7.11
C PHE A 111 -3.51 8.02 7.41
N LEU A 112 -4.37 8.10 6.39
CA LEU A 112 -5.79 7.86 6.55
C LEU A 112 -6.08 6.43 7.03
N GLY A 113 -5.41 5.43 6.45
CA GLY A 113 -5.54 4.03 6.85
C GLY A 113 -5.07 3.78 8.29
N LEU A 114 -3.98 4.42 8.71
CA LEU A 114 -3.50 4.37 10.09
C LEU A 114 -4.46 5.07 11.06
N TRP A 115 -5.02 6.22 10.66
CA TRP A 115 -5.97 6.97 11.47
C TRP A 115 -7.27 6.17 11.69
N ILE A 116 -7.84 5.59 10.63
CA ILE A 116 -9.03 4.72 10.72
C ILE A 116 -8.77 3.50 11.60
N ARG A 117 -7.57 2.91 11.52
CA ARG A 117 -7.20 1.73 12.31
C ARG A 117 -6.85 2.05 13.76
N LYS A 118 -6.56 3.31 14.09
CA LYS A 118 -6.10 3.72 15.44
C LYS A 118 -7.09 3.33 16.55
N ASP A 119 -8.38 3.39 16.26
CA ASP A 119 -9.45 3.08 17.23
C ASP A 119 -9.95 1.63 17.16
N ILE A 120 -9.38 0.80 16.28
CA ILE A 120 -9.67 -0.63 16.22
C ILE A 120 -8.77 -1.32 17.24
N ASP A 121 -9.23 -1.27 18.48
CA ASP A 121 -8.63 -1.95 19.62
C ASP A 121 -8.56 -3.46 19.33
N GLU A 122 -7.37 -4.05 19.48
CA GLU A 122 -7.13 -5.50 19.37
C GLU A 122 -7.82 -6.21 20.54
N ARG A 123 -9.16 -6.28 20.54
CA ARG A 123 -9.85 -7.14 21.52
C ARG A 123 -9.54 -8.59 21.17
N PRO A 124 -8.93 -9.35 22.07
CA PRO A 124 -8.65 -10.76 21.81
C PRO A 124 -9.98 -11.47 21.63
N PRO A 125 -10.21 -12.23 20.53
CA PRO A 125 -11.19 -13.29 20.56
C PRO A 125 -10.57 -14.46 21.33
N LEU A 126 -10.27 -14.25 22.62
CA LEU A 126 -9.81 -15.31 23.50
C LEU A 126 -10.73 -15.39 24.72
N SER A 127 -11.98 -15.73 24.45
CA SER A 127 -12.79 -16.44 25.42
C SER A 127 -13.86 -17.28 24.73
N ARG A 128 -13.65 -18.60 24.82
CA ARG A 128 -14.51 -19.77 24.49
C ARG A 128 -14.30 -20.41 23.13
#